data_AF-A0A944JXT6-F1
#
_entry.id   AF-A0A944JXT6-F1
#
_cell.length_a   1.000
_cell.length_b   1.000
_cell.length_c   1.000
_cell.angle_alpha   90.00
_cell.angle_beta   90.00
_cell.angle_gamma   90.00
#
_symmetry.space_group_name_H-M   'P 1'
#
loop_
_entity.id
_entity.type
_entity.pdbx_description
1 polymer ?
#
loop_
_entity_poly.entity_id
_entity_poly.type
_entity_poly.pdbx_seq_one_letter_code
_entity_poly.pdbx_strand_id
1 'polypeptide(L)'
;MQFAVGDMAITTVGTDGDDRAIEFLDTPPGAADEGRFAIHREHGQGWEAARLTIDPESGSVPVAAVEWAVEFARVPLDHRV
;
A
#
# COMPACT_ATOMS: atom_id res chain seq x y z
N MET A 1 10.13 16.20 6.03
CA MET A 1 10.54 14.80 5.76
C MET A 1 10.11 14.46 4.35
N GLN A 2 10.92 13.71 3.60
CA GLN A 2 10.66 13.29 2.22
C GLN A 2 10.78 11.75 2.19
N PHE A 3 9.78 11.07 1.63
CA PHE A 3 9.78 9.62 1.40
C PHE A 3 9.47 9.38 -0.09
N ALA A 4 9.85 8.22 -0.62
CA ALA A 4 9.68 7.89 -2.03
C ALA A 4 9.23 6.44 -2.14
N VAL A 5 7.99 6.24 -2.61
CA VAL A 5 7.49 4.92 -2.96
C VAL A 5 8.17 4.50 -4.26
N GLY A 6 9.10 3.55 -4.15
CA GLY A 6 9.96 3.09 -5.22
C GLY A 6 9.24 2.17 -6.20
N ASP A 7 8.49 1.20 -5.68
CA ASP A 7 7.69 0.26 -6.48
C ASP A 7 6.28 0.12 -5.89
N MET A 8 5.29 -0.05 -6.77
CA MET A 8 3.90 -0.27 -6.43
C MET A 8 3.35 -1.43 -7.26
N ALA A 9 2.76 -2.41 -6.59
CA ALA A 9 2.05 -3.50 -7.24
C ALA A 9 0.59 -3.53 -6.76
N ILE A 10 -0.36 -3.56 -7.70
CA ILE A 10 -1.77 -3.72 -7.40
C ILE A 10 -2.14 -5.16 -7.76
N THR A 11 -2.52 -5.93 -6.74
CA THR A 11 -2.89 -7.34 -6.91
C THR A 11 -4.35 -7.52 -6.49
N THR A 12 -5.12 -8.19 -7.35
CA THR A 12 -6.42 -8.71 -6.94
C THR A 12 -6.18 -9.93 -6.07
N VAL A 13 -6.64 -9.88 -4.83
CA VAL A 13 -6.56 -11.02 -3.90
C VAL A 13 -7.95 -11.64 -3.79
N GLY A 14 -8.05 -12.82 -3.17
CA GLY A 14 -9.34 -13.48 -2.98
C GLY A 14 -9.91 -14.14 -4.24
N THR A 15 -10.91 -15.00 -4.06
CA THR A 15 -11.54 -15.78 -5.15
C THR A 15 -12.70 -15.06 -5.83
N ASP A 16 -13.17 -13.95 -5.29
CA ASP A 16 -14.30 -13.18 -5.84
C ASP A 16 -13.88 -12.08 -6.83
N GLY A 17 -12.58 -11.81 -6.93
CA GLY A 17 -12.02 -10.83 -7.85
C GLY A 17 -12.21 -9.38 -7.43
N ASP A 18 -12.64 -9.09 -6.20
CA ASP A 18 -12.90 -7.73 -5.73
C ASP A 18 -12.24 -7.39 -4.38
N ASP A 19 -11.62 -8.38 -3.72
CA ASP A 19 -10.59 -8.06 -2.73
C ASP A 19 -9.37 -7.45 -3.44
N ARG A 20 -8.84 -6.37 -2.86
CA ARG A 20 -7.72 -5.62 -3.41
C ARG A 20 -6.61 -5.56 -2.39
N ALA A 21 -5.40 -5.94 -2.80
CA ALA A 21 -4.17 -5.60 -2.09
C ALA A 21 -3.36 -4.65 -2.96
N ILE A 22 -2.87 -3.59 -2.32
CA ILE A 22 -1.89 -2.70 -2.93
C ILE A 22 -0.64 -2.83 -2.09
N GLU A 23 0.42 -3.35 -2.71
CA GLU A 23 1.73 -3.52 -2.11
C GLU A 23 2.59 -2.31 -2.44
N PHE A 24 3.26 -1.80 -1.42
CA PHE A 24 4.11 -0.62 -1.50
C PHE A 24 5.52 -0.97 -1.02
N LEU A 25 6.49 -0.56 -1.81
CA LEU A 25 7.90 -0.60 -1.47
C LEU A 25 8.41 0.83 -1.28
N ASP A 26 8.80 1.19 -0.07
CA ASP A 26 9.51 2.43 0.24
C ASP A 26 11.02 2.13 0.25
N THR A 27 11.76 2.80 -0.63
CA THR A 27 13.21 2.66 -0.75
C THR A 27 13.86 4.01 -0.47
N PRO A 28 14.07 4.36 0.83
CA PRO A 28 14.69 5.62 1.19
C PRO A 28 16.11 5.71 0.59
N PRO A 29 16.53 6.87 0.05
CA PRO A 29 17.87 7.04 -0.47
C PRO A 29 18.93 6.78 0.62
N GLY A 30 19.76 5.75 0.44
CA GLY A 30 20.82 5.40 1.38
C GLY A 30 20.39 4.55 2.58
N ALA A 31 19.15 4.06 2.62
CA ALA A 31 18.75 3.02 3.57
C ALA A 31 19.18 1.63 3.06
N ALA A 32 19.67 0.78 3.97
CA ALA A 32 19.99 -0.61 3.67
C ALA A 32 18.74 -1.51 3.66
N ASP A 33 17.70 -1.10 4.38
CA ASP A 33 16.47 -1.88 4.57
C ASP A 33 15.29 -1.18 3.88
N GLU A 34 14.54 -1.94 3.09
CA GLU A 34 13.38 -1.46 2.36
C GLU A 34 12.12 -1.54 3.24
N GLY A 35 11.30 -0.50 3.21
CA GLY A 35 9.99 -0.50 3.86
C GLY A 35 8.98 -1.27 2.98
N ARG A 36 8.39 -2.35 3.51
CA ARG A 36 7.41 -3.18 2.81
C ARG A 36 6.11 -3.24 3.58
N PHE A 37 5.05 -2.74 2.95
CA PHE A 37 3.71 -2.78 3.53
C PHE A 37 2.65 -2.93 2.45
N ALA A 38 1.47 -3.39 2.85
CA ALA A 38 0.34 -3.57 1.96
C ALA A 38 -0.96 -3.09 2.60
N ILE A 39 -1.84 -2.53 1.77
CA ILE A 39 -3.20 -2.14 2.14
C ILE A 39 -4.17 -3.14 1.52
N HIS A 40 -4.99 -3.76 2.36
CA HIS A 40 -5.98 -4.76 1.98
C HIS A 40 -7.38 -4.19 2.15
N ARG A 41 -8.21 -4.34 1.13
CA ARG A 41 -9.64 -3.99 1.17
C ARG A 41 -10.46 -5.23 0.83
N GLU A 42 -11.35 -5.61 1.74
CA GLU A 42 -12.33 -6.68 1.53
C GLU A 42 -13.44 -6.23 0.58
N HIS A 43 -13.97 -7.18 -0.20
CA HIS A 43 -15.13 -6.99 -1.05
C HIS A 43 -16.31 -6.37 -0.29
N GLY A 44 -16.96 -5.39 -0.92
CA GLY A 44 -18.11 -4.69 -0.34
C GLY A 44 -17.79 -3.71 0.79
N GLN A 45 -16.53 -3.60 1.24
CA GLN A 45 -16.14 -2.62 2.26
C GLN A 45 -15.53 -1.35 1.65
N GLY A 46 -15.66 -0.22 2.35
CA GLY A 46 -14.98 1.02 1.99
C GLY A 46 -13.50 0.97 2.38
N TRP A 47 -12.70 1.90 1.85
CA TRP A 47 -11.28 2.03 2.21
C TRP A 47 -11.07 2.43 3.67
N GLU A 48 -12.11 2.94 4.33
CA GLU A 48 -12.13 3.24 5.76
C GLU A 48 -11.98 1.98 6.62
N ALA A 49 -12.33 0.80 6.09
CA ALA A 49 -12.18 -0.48 6.76
C ALA A 49 -10.97 -1.29 6.25
N ALA A 50 -10.13 -0.67 5.40
CA ALA A 50 -8.94 -1.32 4.89
C ALA A 50 -7.96 -1.67 6.01
N ARG A 51 -7.30 -2.82 5.87
CA ARG A 51 -6.29 -3.30 6.82
C ARG A 51 -4.90 -3.04 6.28
N LEU A 52 -4.02 -2.57 7.15
CA LEU A 52 -2.59 -2.42 6.85
C LEU A 52 -1.83 -3.65 7.36
N THR A 53 -0.97 -4.22 6.53
CA THR A 53 0.02 -5.21 6.93
C THR A 53 1.41 -4.69 6.65
N ILE A 54 2.34 -4.88 7.59
CA ILE A 54 3.76 -4.59 7.40
C ILE A 54 4.48 -5.93 7.40
N ASP A 55 5.38 -6.13 6.44
CA ASP A 55 6.20 -7.34 6.38
C ASP A 55 7.09 -7.38 7.64
N PRO A 56 7.14 -8.49 8.41
CA PRO A 56 8.01 -8.59 9.58
C PRO A 56 9.50 -8.44 9.26
N GLU A 57 9.92 -8.70 8.01
CA GLU A 57 11.29 -8.47 7.53
C GLU A 57 11.49 -7.07 6.94
N SER A 58 10.45 -6.24 6.95
CA SER A 58 10.51 -4.85 6.49
C SER A 58 11.48 -4.01 7.34
N GLY A 59 12.19 -3.12 6.65
CA GLY A 59 12.79 -1.94 7.27
C GLY A 59 11.73 -0.99 7.85
N SER A 60 12.19 0.16 8.35
CA SER A 60 11.28 1.17 8.91
C SER A 60 10.33 1.71 7.83
N VAL A 61 9.02 1.64 8.08
CA VAL A 61 8.00 2.24 7.21
C VAL A 61 7.60 3.61 7.77
N PRO A 62 7.82 4.73 7.05
CA PRO A 62 7.40 6.04 7.50
C PRO A 62 5.87 6.16 7.57
N VAL A 63 5.34 6.75 8.64
CA VAL A 63 3.89 7.00 8.77
C VAL A 63 3.34 7.80 7.59
N ALA A 64 4.10 8.77 7.10
CA ALA A 64 3.69 9.58 5.94
C ALA A 64 3.53 8.75 4.64
N ALA A 65 4.29 7.65 4.49
CA ALA A 65 4.13 6.73 3.36
C ALA A 65 2.83 5.94 3.47
N VAL A 66 2.45 5.54 4.69
CA VAL A 66 1.17 4.87 4.96
C VAL A 66 -0.01 5.82 4.71
N GLU A 67 0.06 7.05 5.19
CA GLU A 67 -0.98 8.06 4.98
C GLU A 67 -1.21 8.33 3.49
N TRP A 68 -0.12 8.51 2.74
CA TRP A 68 -0.21 8.67 1.29
C TRP A 68 -0.81 7.45 0.60
N ALA A 69 -0.42 6.24 1.01
CA ALA A 69 -0.93 5.00 0.43
C ALA A 69 -2.44 4.81 0.66
N VAL A 70 -2.95 5.20 1.84
CA VAL A 70 -4.39 5.20 2.14
C VAL A 70 -5.14 6.18 1.24
N GLU A 71 -4.62 7.40 1.10
CA GLU A 71 -5.21 8.40 0.19
C GLU A 71 -5.12 7.95 -1.28
N PHE A 72 -4.03 7.31 -1.67
CA PHE A 72 -3.86 6.74 -3.00
C PHE A 72 -4.94 5.68 -3.28
N ALA A 73 -5.21 4.81 -2.30
CA ALA A 73 -6.16 3.73 -2.42
C ALA A 73 -7.61 4.21 -2.53
N ARG A 74 -7.96 5.32 -1.85
CA ARG A 74 -9.31 5.92 -1.84
C ARG A 74 -9.81 6.37 -3.22
N VAL A 75 -8.92 6.69 -4.15
CA VAL A 75 -9.30 7.15 -5.48
C VAL A 75 -9.58 5.94 -6.39
N PRO A 76 -10.75 5.86 -7.04
CA PRO A 76 -11.05 4.79 -7.99
C PRO A 76 -9.98 4.72 -9.08
N LEU A 77 -9.39 3.52 -9.24
CA LEU A 77 -8.34 3.27 -10.25
C LEU A 77 -8.83 3.52 -11.68
N ASP A 78 -10.14 3.43 -11.93
CA ASP A 78 -10.79 3.69 -13.22
C ASP A 78 -10.69 5.16 -13.69
N HIS A 79 -10.31 6.08 -12.80
CA HIS A 79 -10.17 7.51 -13.13
C HIS A 79 -8.71 7.93 -13.33
N ARG A 80 -7.78 6.98 -13.40
CA ARG A 80 -6.34 7.22 -13.55
C ARG A 80 -5.86 6.72 -14.91
N VAL A 81 -6.25 7.45 -15.97
CA VAL A 81 -5.70 7.36 -17.34
C VAL A 81 -5.47 8.76 -17.89
#